data_AF-A0A2N0M746-F1
#
_entry.id   AF-A0A2N0M746-F1
#
_cell.length_a   1.000
_cell.length_b   1.000
_cell.length_c   1.000
_cell.angle_alpha   90.00
_cell.angle_beta   90.00
_cell.angle_gamma   90.00
#
_symmetry.space_group_name_H-M   'P 1'
#
loop_
_entity.id
_entity.type
_entity.pdbx_description
1 polymer ?
#
loop_
_entity_poly.entity_id
_entity_poly.type
_entity_poly.pdbx_seq_one_letter_code
_entity_poly.pdbx_strand_id
1 'polypeptide(L)'
;MVSVLSKLIGDSSEKAVKKFRPIAAKVNELEKSIQELSDSQLRDKTEEFKSRLSGRETLDDLLPEAFAVVREAAQRNLGQRHYDVQLIGGIVLHQGQIAEMKTGEGKTLVSTLSAYLNALTGLGVHVVTVNDYLARRDPVWMGPVFHALGMSVASLQHDAAYLFDPEMDESPSPANRGAQESFKFLRPITRGAAYGADITYGTNNEFGFDYLRDNMALEAAQRVQRKLNFAIVDEVDNILIDEARTPLIISGPAEEPVQHYYTFAKLAPRLQLEEDYTIDDRTKAISLSQEGIGKMERWSKVGNLYDPENFHLVHYIENALNANITKLRDKDYVVKEGEVVIVDEFTGRLQPGRRWSDGLHQAVEAKEGLKIQRESITYATITLQNYFRMYKKLSGMTGTAFTEADEFM
;
A
#
# COMPACT_ATOMS: atom_id res chain seq x y z
N MET A 1 12.02 -45.33 10.07
CA MET A 1 10.61 -45.33 10.52
C MET A 1 9.83 -44.04 10.22
N VAL A 2 10.47 -42.98 9.68
CA VAL A 2 9.78 -41.71 9.32
C VAL A 2 9.06 -41.76 7.96
N SER A 3 9.46 -42.64 7.02
CA SER A 3 8.90 -42.66 5.65
C SER A 3 7.60 -43.45 5.45
N VAL A 4 7.13 -44.19 6.47
CA VAL A 4 5.88 -44.97 6.39
C VAL A 4 4.71 -44.17 6.97
N LEU A 5 4.95 -43.33 7.99
CA LEU A 5 3.94 -42.42 8.55
C LEU A 5 3.58 -41.27 7.60
N SER A 6 4.54 -40.73 6.83
CA SER A 6 4.26 -39.73 5.79
C SER A 6 3.47 -40.29 4.60
N LYS A 7 3.49 -41.62 4.37
CA LYS A 7 2.67 -42.28 3.34
C LYS A 7 1.24 -42.58 3.79
N LEU A 8 1.01 -42.76 5.10
CA LEU A 8 -0.32 -43.01 5.67
C LEU A 8 -1.11 -41.71 5.86
N ILE A 9 -0.43 -40.61 6.17
CA ILE A 9 -0.97 -39.24 6.16
C ILE A 9 -0.67 -38.63 4.78
N GLY A 10 -1.24 -39.22 3.72
CA GLY A 10 -0.87 -38.85 2.35
C GLY A 10 -0.89 -37.34 2.11
N ASP A 11 0.20 -36.84 1.54
CA ASP A 11 0.52 -35.44 1.22
C ASP A 11 -0.74 -34.63 0.88
N SER A 12 -1.14 -33.74 1.80
CA SER A 12 -2.39 -32.96 1.71
C SER A 12 -2.45 -32.16 0.41
N SER A 13 -1.30 -31.68 -0.05
CA SER A 13 -1.13 -30.92 -1.29
C SER A 13 -1.35 -31.78 -2.54
N GLU A 14 -0.81 -33.00 -2.60
CA GLU A 14 -1.02 -33.89 -3.75
C GLU A 14 -2.50 -34.29 -3.89
N LYS A 15 -3.18 -34.52 -2.76
CA LYS A 15 -4.62 -34.79 -2.73
C LYS A 15 -5.43 -33.57 -3.14
N ALA A 16 -5.03 -32.36 -2.74
CA ALA A 16 -5.68 -31.11 -3.17
C ALA A 16 -5.56 -30.91 -4.69
N VAL A 17 -4.36 -31.08 -5.25
CA VAL A 17 -4.12 -30.96 -6.70
C VAL A 17 -4.94 -31.97 -7.51
N LYS A 18 -5.11 -33.21 -7.01
CA LYS A 18 -5.94 -34.23 -7.67
C LYS A 18 -7.38 -33.81 -7.88
N LYS A 19 -7.93 -32.92 -7.03
CA LYS A 19 -9.30 -32.39 -7.18
C LYS A 19 -9.44 -31.43 -8.37
N PHE A 20 -8.37 -30.78 -8.78
CA PHE A 20 -8.38 -29.80 -9.89
C PHE A 20 -8.08 -30.43 -11.25
N ARG A 21 -7.48 -31.63 -11.29
CA ARG A 21 -7.19 -32.35 -12.55
C ARG A 21 -8.43 -32.59 -13.42
N PRO A 22 -9.61 -32.99 -12.89
CA PRO A 22 -10.81 -33.15 -13.71
C PRO A 22 -11.27 -31.83 -14.35
N ILE A 23 -11.08 -30.70 -13.67
CA ILE A 23 -11.42 -29.37 -14.19
C ILE A 23 -10.46 -29.01 -15.33
N ALA A 24 -9.15 -29.18 -15.15
CA ALA A 24 -8.16 -28.97 -16.21
C ALA A 24 -8.41 -29.90 -17.43
N ALA A 25 -8.86 -31.14 -17.19
CA ALA A 25 -9.25 -32.05 -18.27
C ALA A 25 -10.44 -31.52 -19.07
N LYS A 26 -11.48 -30.97 -18.42
CA LYS A 26 -12.59 -30.30 -19.12
C LYS A 26 -12.12 -29.11 -19.96
N VAL A 27 -11.17 -28.31 -19.46
CA VAL A 27 -10.56 -27.22 -20.25
C VAL A 27 -9.88 -27.78 -21.51
N ASN A 28 -9.16 -28.90 -21.38
CA ASN A 28 -8.52 -29.57 -22.52
C ASN A 28 -9.53 -30.13 -23.54
N GLU A 29 -10.66 -30.67 -23.08
CA GLU A 29 -11.73 -31.17 -23.95
C GLU A 29 -12.36 -30.07 -24.82
N LEU A 30 -12.42 -28.83 -24.30
CA LEU A 30 -12.98 -27.68 -25.01
C LEU A 30 -12.02 -27.08 -26.06
N GLU A 31 -10.72 -27.37 -25.96
CA GLU A 31 -9.67 -26.71 -26.76
C GLU A 31 -9.97 -26.73 -28.26
N LYS A 32 -10.32 -27.90 -28.82
CA LYS A 32 -10.60 -28.04 -30.25
C LYS A 32 -11.76 -27.14 -30.70
N SER A 33 -12.84 -27.09 -29.92
CA SER A 33 -14.01 -26.27 -30.25
C SER A 33 -13.73 -24.78 -30.13
N ILE A 34 -12.88 -24.37 -29.18
CA ILE A 34 -12.49 -22.97 -29.00
C ILE A 34 -11.51 -22.52 -30.10
N GLN A 35 -10.61 -23.40 -30.55
CA GLN A 35 -9.70 -23.14 -31.67
C GLN A 35 -10.44 -22.84 -32.99
N GLU A 36 -11.60 -23.44 -33.19
CA GLU A 36 -12.44 -23.22 -34.38
C GLU A 36 -13.12 -21.84 -34.40
N LEU A 37 -13.16 -21.12 -33.27
CA LEU A 37 -13.74 -19.78 -33.19
C LEU A 37 -12.86 -18.75 -33.89
N SER A 38 -13.47 -17.81 -34.62
CA SER A 38 -12.79 -16.58 -35.08
C SER A 38 -12.48 -15.65 -33.90
N ASP A 39 -11.59 -14.68 -34.09
CA ASP A 39 -11.24 -13.70 -33.04
C ASP A 39 -12.45 -12.91 -32.54
N SER A 40 -13.39 -12.56 -33.44
CA SER A 40 -14.65 -11.92 -33.04
C SER A 40 -15.49 -12.84 -32.16
N GLN A 41 -15.65 -14.11 -32.55
CA GLN A 41 -16.43 -15.06 -31.76
C GLN A 41 -15.78 -15.35 -30.40
N LEU A 42 -14.45 -15.40 -30.34
CA LEU A 42 -13.70 -15.57 -29.10
C LEU A 42 -13.89 -14.37 -28.18
N ARG A 43 -13.90 -13.15 -28.73
CA ARG A 43 -14.21 -11.92 -28.00
C ARG A 43 -15.66 -11.90 -27.49
N ASP A 44 -16.61 -12.34 -28.32
CA ASP A 44 -18.04 -12.37 -27.99
C ASP A 44 -18.35 -13.34 -26.82
N LYS A 45 -17.50 -14.33 -26.55
CA LYS A 45 -17.59 -15.20 -25.36
C LYS A 45 -17.63 -14.40 -24.06
N THR A 46 -16.95 -13.25 -23.98
CA THR A 46 -16.98 -12.42 -22.78
C THR A 46 -18.37 -11.89 -22.45
N GLU A 47 -19.10 -11.39 -23.45
CA GLU A 47 -20.47 -10.90 -23.25
C GLU A 47 -21.45 -12.06 -23.02
N GLU A 48 -21.23 -13.21 -23.67
CA GLU A 48 -21.96 -14.45 -23.37
C GLU A 48 -21.81 -14.86 -21.90
N PHE A 49 -20.57 -14.87 -21.39
CA PHE A 49 -20.28 -15.22 -20.00
C PHE A 49 -20.89 -14.23 -19.00
N LYS A 50 -20.78 -12.92 -19.26
CA LYS A 50 -21.44 -11.89 -18.44
C LYS A 50 -22.95 -12.08 -18.40
N SER A 51 -23.56 -12.38 -19.55
CA SER A 51 -25.00 -12.69 -19.64
C SER A 51 -25.36 -13.92 -18.81
N ARG A 52 -24.59 -15.01 -18.92
CA ARG A 52 -24.79 -16.25 -18.14
C ARG A 52 -24.64 -16.05 -16.63
N LEU A 53 -23.68 -15.22 -16.19
CA LEU A 53 -23.52 -14.82 -14.78
C LEU A 53 -24.68 -13.98 -14.26
N SER A 54 -25.28 -13.12 -15.10
CA SER A 54 -26.48 -12.36 -14.73
C SER A 54 -27.71 -13.27 -14.54
N GLY A 55 -27.66 -14.48 -15.10
CA GLY A 55 -28.65 -15.53 -14.92
C GLY A 55 -28.48 -16.29 -13.60
N ARG A 56 -28.23 -17.60 -13.70
CA ARG A 56 -28.08 -18.49 -12.53
C ARG A 56 -26.72 -19.18 -12.44
N GLU A 57 -25.86 -18.99 -13.43
CA GLU A 57 -24.54 -19.63 -13.43
C GLU A 57 -23.57 -18.88 -12.52
N THR A 58 -22.66 -19.63 -11.91
CA THR A 58 -21.60 -19.11 -11.06
C THR A 58 -20.27 -19.02 -11.82
N LEU A 59 -19.28 -18.35 -11.24
CA LEU A 59 -17.92 -18.34 -11.80
C LEU A 59 -17.33 -19.76 -11.91
N ASP A 60 -17.64 -20.65 -10.95
CA ASP A 60 -17.17 -22.03 -10.97
C ASP A 60 -17.79 -22.84 -12.13
N ASP A 61 -19.05 -22.55 -12.49
CA ASP A 61 -19.73 -23.18 -13.63
C ASP A 61 -19.07 -22.75 -14.97
N LEU A 62 -18.69 -21.48 -15.08
CA LEU A 62 -18.05 -20.92 -16.26
C LEU A 62 -16.57 -21.25 -16.38
N LEU A 63 -15.93 -21.64 -15.27
CA LEU A 63 -14.47 -21.74 -15.17
C LEU A 63 -13.83 -22.55 -16.31
N PRO A 64 -14.29 -23.78 -16.65
CA PRO A 64 -13.63 -24.57 -17.69
C PRO A 64 -13.63 -23.87 -19.06
N GLU A 65 -14.75 -23.24 -19.40
CA GLU A 65 -14.92 -22.58 -20.69
C GLU A 65 -14.18 -21.24 -20.75
N ALA A 66 -14.26 -20.45 -19.68
CA ALA A 66 -13.50 -19.21 -19.55
C ALA A 66 -11.99 -19.46 -19.63
N PHE A 67 -11.48 -20.52 -18.99
CA PHE A 67 -10.06 -20.88 -19.03
C PHE A 67 -9.64 -21.35 -20.42
N ALA A 68 -10.49 -22.08 -21.14
CA ALA A 68 -10.22 -22.47 -22.52
C ALA A 68 -10.14 -21.25 -23.45
N VAL A 69 -11.05 -20.28 -23.27
CA VAL A 69 -11.06 -19.01 -24.02
C VAL A 69 -9.79 -18.18 -23.75
N VAL A 70 -9.38 -18.05 -22.48
CA VAL A 70 -8.15 -17.35 -22.10
C VAL A 70 -6.91 -18.05 -22.67
N ARG A 71 -6.85 -19.38 -22.61
CA ARG A 71 -5.75 -20.16 -23.20
C ARG A 71 -5.64 -19.88 -24.69
N GLU A 72 -6.75 -19.89 -25.42
CA GLU A 72 -6.75 -19.64 -26.86
C GLU A 72 -6.31 -18.20 -27.17
N ALA A 73 -6.80 -17.21 -26.41
CA ALA A 73 -6.38 -15.83 -26.55
C ALA A 73 -4.87 -15.66 -26.28
N ALA A 74 -4.31 -16.36 -25.29
CA ALA A 74 -2.88 -16.35 -25.02
C ALA A 74 -2.06 -17.01 -26.14
N GLN A 75 -2.55 -18.14 -26.69
CA GLN A 75 -1.89 -18.80 -27.82
C GLN A 75 -1.88 -17.91 -29.07
N ARG A 76 -2.99 -17.22 -29.39
CA ARG A 76 -3.07 -16.35 -30.58
C ARG A 76 -2.23 -15.09 -30.46
N ASN A 77 -2.26 -14.43 -29.29
CA ASN A 77 -1.68 -13.10 -29.13
C ASN A 77 -0.24 -13.13 -28.61
N LEU A 78 0.15 -14.17 -27.86
CA LEU A 78 1.49 -14.29 -27.27
C LEU A 78 2.27 -15.51 -27.79
N GLY A 79 1.64 -16.41 -28.54
CA GLY A 79 2.24 -17.69 -28.91
C GLY A 79 2.42 -18.65 -27.72
N GLN A 80 1.71 -18.41 -26.61
CA GLN A 80 1.88 -19.13 -25.36
C GLN A 80 0.58 -19.85 -24.96
N ARG A 81 0.56 -21.17 -25.09
CA ARG A 81 -0.51 -22.04 -24.60
C ARG A 81 -0.26 -22.44 -23.15
N HIS A 82 -1.23 -22.22 -22.26
CA HIS A 82 -1.12 -22.67 -20.87
C HIS A 82 -0.95 -24.19 -20.76
N TYR A 83 0.05 -24.63 -19.99
CA TYR A 83 0.23 -26.01 -19.59
C TYR A 83 -0.84 -26.45 -18.58
N ASP A 84 -1.05 -27.76 -18.41
CA ASP A 84 -2.05 -28.28 -17.47
C ASP A 84 -1.76 -27.88 -16.02
N VAL A 85 -0.47 -27.81 -15.64
CA VAL A 85 -0.06 -27.31 -14.32
C VAL A 85 -0.38 -25.83 -14.13
N GLN A 86 -0.35 -25.04 -15.21
CA GLN A 86 -0.72 -23.62 -15.18
C GLN A 86 -2.23 -23.45 -15.07
N LEU A 87 -3.03 -24.32 -15.71
CA LEU A 87 -4.48 -24.35 -15.49
C LEU A 87 -4.81 -24.65 -14.03
N ILE A 88 -4.13 -25.62 -13.43
CA ILE A 88 -4.30 -25.95 -12.00
C ILE A 88 -3.94 -24.75 -11.13
N GLY A 89 -2.81 -24.08 -11.38
CA GLY A 89 -2.44 -22.84 -10.68
C GLY A 89 -3.52 -21.77 -10.80
N GLY A 90 -4.10 -21.59 -12.00
CA GLY A 90 -5.20 -20.67 -12.22
C GLY A 90 -6.45 -21.02 -11.42
N ILE A 91 -6.78 -22.31 -11.28
CA ILE A 91 -7.91 -22.79 -10.46
C ILE A 91 -7.65 -22.50 -8.97
N VAL A 92 -6.44 -22.76 -8.48
CA VAL A 92 -6.03 -22.50 -7.09
C VAL A 92 -6.19 -21.02 -6.76
N LEU A 93 -5.73 -20.12 -7.64
CA LEU A 93 -5.92 -18.68 -7.49
C LEU A 93 -7.42 -18.31 -7.45
N HIS A 94 -8.24 -18.93 -8.31
CA HIS A 94 -9.67 -18.64 -8.35
C HIS A 94 -10.36 -19.03 -7.03
N GLN A 95 -9.90 -20.10 -6.39
CA GLN A 95 -10.41 -20.59 -5.11
C GLN A 95 -9.95 -19.76 -3.90
N GLY A 96 -9.18 -18.68 -4.11
CA GLY A 96 -8.69 -17.83 -3.03
C GLY A 96 -7.56 -18.49 -2.23
N GLN A 97 -6.75 -19.32 -2.89
CA GLN A 97 -5.64 -20.04 -2.27
C GLN A 97 -4.28 -19.56 -2.82
N ILE A 98 -3.20 -20.05 -2.21
CA ILE A 98 -1.83 -19.80 -2.67
C ILE A 98 -1.38 -20.90 -3.64
N ALA A 99 -1.03 -20.50 -4.86
CA ALA A 99 -0.42 -21.37 -5.85
C ALA A 99 1.11 -21.34 -5.74
N GLU A 100 1.70 -22.37 -5.12
CA GLU A 100 3.15 -22.53 -5.13
C GLU A 100 3.61 -23.09 -6.48
N MET A 101 4.29 -22.24 -7.25
CA MET A 101 4.81 -22.55 -8.58
C MET A 101 6.25 -22.03 -8.68
N LYS A 102 7.19 -22.93 -8.96
CA LYS A 102 8.61 -22.59 -9.03
C LYS A 102 8.87 -21.46 -10.03
N THR A 103 9.94 -20.69 -9.78
CA THR A 103 10.39 -19.65 -10.72
C THR A 103 10.61 -20.25 -12.11
N GLY A 104 10.01 -19.62 -13.13
CA GLY A 104 10.03 -20.11 -14.51
C GLY A 104 8.78 -20.89 -14.94
N GLU A 105 7.89 -21.29 -14.02
CA GLU A 105 6.63 -21.99 -14.36
C GLU A 105 5.55 -21.09 -14.98
N GLY A 106 5.83 -19.80 -15.18
CA GLY A 106 4.94 -18.86 -15.87
C GLY A 106 3.80 -18.27 -15.03
N LYS A 107 4.08 -17.94 -13.76
CA LYS A 107 3.12 -17.29 -12.81
C LYS A 107 2.35 -16.11 -13.43
N THR A 108 3.05 -15.24 -14.16
CA THR A 108 2.44 -14.10 -14.87
C THR A 108 1.34 -14.55 -15.84
N LEU A 109 1.60 -15.58 -16.66
CA LEU A 109 0.61 -16.14 -17.59
C LEU A 109 -0.52 -16.87 -16.86
N VAL A 110 -0.24 -17.53 -15.73
CA VAL A 110 -1.26 -18.21 -14.90
C VAL A 110 -2.28 -17.22 -14.34
N SER A 111 -1.84 -16.04 -13.92
CA SER A 111 -2.72 -15.01 -13.34
C SER A 111 -3.84 -14.58 -14.28
N THR A 112 -3.63 -14.65 -15.61
CA THR A 112 -4.63 -14.21 -16.60
C THR A 112 -5.90 -15.04 -16.57
N LEU A 113 -5.80 -16.34 -16.31
CA LEU A 113 -6.93 -17.26 -16.21
C LEU A 113 -7.89 -16.81 -15.09
N SER A 114 -7.32 -16.60 -13.91
CA SER A 114 -8.07 -16.21 -12.72
C SER A 114 -8.54 -14.77 -12.76
N ALA A 115 -7.71 -13.86 -13.25
CA ALA A 115 -8.05 -12.45 -13.39
C ALA A 115 -9.23 -12.28 -14.35
N TYR A 116 -9.18 -12.90 -15.55
CA TYR A 116 -10.26 -12.82 -16.53
C TYR A 116 -11.58 -13.35 -15.97
N LEU A 117 -11.58 -14.58 -15.44
CA LEU A 117 -12.79 -15.21 -14.91
C LEU A 117 -13.46 -14.34 -13.84
N ASN A 118 -12.69 -13.83 -12.88
CA ASN A 118 -13.24 -13.02 -11.80
C ASN A 118 -13.63 -11.60 -12.25
N ALA A 119 -12.97 -11.06 -13.28
CA ALA A 119 -13.30 -9.76 -13.86
C ALA A 119 -14.65 -9.75 -14.58
N LEU A 120 -15.17 -10.91 -15.02
CA LEU A 120 -16.52 -11.03 -15.61
C LEU A 120 -17.65 -10.52 -14.69
N THR A 121 -17.39 -10.40 -13.39
CA THR A 121 -18.35 -9.82 -12.43
C THR A 121 -18.53 -8.31 -12.55
N GLY A 122 -17.63 -7.59 -13.24
CA GLY A 122 -17.63 -6.13 -13.33
C GLY A 122 -17.23 -5.41 -12.02
N LEU A 123 -16.97 -6.16 -10.94
CA LEU A 123 -16.45 -5.64 -9.67
C LEU A 123 -14.92 -5.48 -9.69
N GLY A 124 -14.32 -6.03 -10.75
CA GLY A 124 -12.92 -6.07 -11.14
C GLY A 124 -11.92 -6.67 -10.15
N VAL A 125 -10.67 -6.67 -10.60
CA VAL A 125 -9.59 -7.50 -10.06
C VAL A 125 -8.31 -6.71 -9.93
N HIS A 126 -7.65 -6.80 -8.78
CA HIS A 126 -6.33 -6.22 -8.57
C HIS A 126 -5.26 -7.31 -8.70
N VAL A 127 -4.26 -7.08 -9.56
CA VAL A 127 -3.07 -7.94 -9.64
C VAL A 127 -1.91 -7.18 -9.02
N VAL A 128 -1.45 -7.65 -7.87
CA VAL A 128 -0.44 -6.98 -7.05
C VAL A 128 0.91 -7.61 -7.33
N THR A 129 1.91 -6.77 -7.58
CA THR A 129 3.29 -7.16 -7.84
C THR A 129 4.23 -6.47 -6.86
N VAL A 130 5.49 -6.93 -6.77
CA VAL A 130 6.48 -6.43 -5.81
C VAL A 130 7.11 -5.08 -6.18
N ASN A 131 7.03 -4.64 -7.44
CA ASN A 131 7.64 -3.38 -7.84
C ASN A 131 7.02 -2.75 -9.10
N ASP A 132 7.27 -1.46 -9.28
CA ASP A 132 6.71 -0.65 -10.38
C ASP A 132 7.10 -1.18 -11.76
N TYR A 133 8.28 -1.80 -11.90
CA TYR A 133 8.69 -2.39 -13.18
C TYR A 133 7.77 -3.56 -13.57
N LEU A 134 7.47 -4.48 -12.63
CA LEU A 134 6.56 -5.59 -12.89
C LEU A 134 5.12 -5.12 -13.07
N ALA A 135 4.66 -4.18 -12.23
CA ALA A 135 3.35 -3.55 -12.34
C ALA A 135 3.12 -2.85 -13.70
N ARG A 136 4.20 -2.53 -14.42
CA ARG A 136 4.17 -1.94 -15.76
C ARG A 136 4.40 -2.95 -16.88
N ARG A 137 5.39 -3.83 -16.73
CA ARG A 137 5.72 -4.89 -17.70
C ARG A 137 4.55 -5.84 -17.92
N ASP A 138 3.89 -6.26 -16.84
CA ASP A 138 2.90 -7.32 -16.91
C ASP A 138 1.61 -6.90 -17.63
N PRO A 139 1.08 -5.67 -17.44
CA PRO A 139 0.03 -5.13 -18.29
C PRO A 139 0.38 -5.05 -19.77
N VAL A 140 1.62 -4.69 -20.12
CA VAL A 140 2.05 -4.65 -21.53
C VAL A 140 2.16 -6.05 -22.12
N TRP A 141 2.62 -7.02 -21.32
CA TRP A 141 2.80 -8.39 -21.77
C TRP A 141 1.48 -9.17 -21.83
N MET A 142 0.64 -9.08 -20.80
CA MET A 142 -0.64 -9.81 -20.70
C MET A 142 -1.83 -9.03 -21.27
N GLY A 143 -1.71 -7.71 -21.44
CA GLY A 143 -2.71 -6.83 -22.02
C GLY A 143 -3.30 -7.31 -23.35
N PRO A 144 -2.50 -7.82 -24.31
CA PRO A 144 -3.03 -8.38 -25.57
C PRO A 144 -4.06 -9.49 -25.36
N VAL A 145 -3.88 -10.35 -24.34
CA VAL A 145 -4.82 -11.44 -24.03
C VAL A 145 -6.15 -10.89 -23.55
N PHE A 146 -6.11 -9.97 -22.59
CA PHE A 146 -7.32 -9.33 -22.04
C PHE A 146 -8.03 -8.48 -23.10
N HIS A 147 -7.28 -7.69 -23.86
CA HIS A 147 -7.80 -6.84 -24.92
C HIS A 147 -8.49 -7.66 -26.03
N ALA A 148 -7.88 -8.77 -26.47
CA ALA A 148 -8.50 -9.69 -27.43
C ALA A 148 -9.83 -10.25 -26.94
N LEU A 149 -10.00 -10.39 -25.62
CA LEU A 149 -11.23 -10.82 -24.96
C LEU A 149 -12.15 -9.64 -24.55
N GLY A 150 -11.85 -8.41 -24.98
CA GLY A 150 -12.67 -7.24 -24.71
C GLY A 150 -12.60 -6.72 -23.26
N MET A 151 -11.57 -7.09 -22.49
CA MET A 151 -11.34 -6.61 -21.13
C MET A 151 -10.36 -5.42 -21.11
N SER A 152 -10.62 -4.47 -20.23
CA SER A 152 -9.74 -3.34 -19.96
C SER A 152 -8.70 -3.65 -18.88
N VAL A 153 -7.46 -3.22 -19.11
CA VAL A 153 -6.33 -3.46 -18.19
C VAL A 153 -5.66 -2.14 -17.88
N ALA A 154 -5.51 -1.83 -16.60
CA ALA A 154 -4.81 -0.65 -16.14
C ALA A 154 -3.52 -0.99 -15.38
N SER A 155 -2.59 -0.03 -15.33
CA SER A 155 -1.34 -0.09 -14.59
C SER A 155 -1.22 1.13 -13.67
N LEU A 156 -1.07 0.91 -12.38
CA LEU A 156 -0.73 1.93 -11.40
C LEU A 156 0.80 2.04 -11.28
N GLN A 157 1.30 3.27 -11.26
CA GLN A 157 2.69 3.63 -11.03
C GLN A 157 2.73 4.78 -10.02
N HIS A 158 3.88 5.06 -9.40
CA HIS A 158 4.00 6.21 -8.51
C HIS A 158 3.49 7.51 -9.17
N ASP A 159 2.47 8.13 -8.57
CA ASP A 159 1.79 9.34 -9.05
C ASP A 159 1.24 9.33 -10.49
N ALA A 160 1.13 8.14 -11.11
CA ALA A 160 0.62 8.00 -12.46
C ALA A 160 -0.26 6.76 -12.61
N ALA A 161 -1.07 6.74 -13.67
CA ALA A 161 -1.86 5.58 -14.04
C ALA A 161 -2.02 5.50 -15.56
N TYR A 162 -2.11 4.27 -16.06
CA TYR A 162 -2.14 3.99 -17.49
C TYR A 162 -3.20 2.94 -17.83
N LEU A 163 -3.73 2.99 -19.04
CA LEU A 163 -4.57 1.96 -19.64
C LEU A 163 -3.78 1.27 -20.76
N PHE A 164 -3.88 -0.05 -20.85
CA PHE A 164 -3.40 -0.79 -22.01
C PHE A 164 -4.23 -0.43 -23.24
N ASP A 165 -3.56 -0.01 -24.29
CA ASP A 165 -4.11 0.49 -25.55
C ASP A 165 -3.18 0.10 -26.71
N PRO A 166 -3.50 -0.94 -27.49
CA PRO A 166 -2.63 -1.42 -28.56
C PRO A 166 -2.51 -0.45 -29.74
N GLU A 167 -3.39 0.56 -29.84
CA GLU A 167 -3.34 1.59 -30.87
C GLU A 167 -2.34 2.71 -30.56
N MET A 168 -1.82 2.76 -29.33
CA MET A 168 -0.74 3.67 -28.94
C MET A 168 0.58 3.23 -29.60
N ASP A 169 0.85 3.75 -30.80
CA ASP A 169 2.13 3.61 -31.50
C ASP A 169 3.01 4.85 -31.29
N GLU A 170 3.34 5.16 -30.04
CA GLU A 170 4.48 6.03 -29.75
C GLU A 170 5.70 5.16 -29.48
N SER A 171 6.48 4.86 -30.54
CA SER A 171 7.87 4.42 -30.40
C SER A 171 8.78 5.65 -30.26
N PRO A 172 9.43 5.92 -29.10
CA PRO A 172 10.31 7.08 -28.97
C PRO A 172 11.81 6.73 -29.09
N SER A 173 12.58 7.77 -29.41
CA SER A 173 14.00 7.87 -29.81
C SER A 173 15.03 6.91 -29.14
N PRO A 174 16.13 6.52 -29.83
CA PRO A 174 17.04 5.43 -29.47
C PRO A 174 17.83 5.55 -28.14
N ALA A 175 17.60 6.59 -27.34
CA ALA A 175 18.45 6.95 -26.22
C ALA A 175 18.18 6.18 -24.91
N ASN A 176 17.03 5.51 -24.71
CA ASN A 176 16.67 4.86 -23.44
C ASN A 176 15.82 3.57 -23.58
N ARG A 177 16.29 2.58 -24.36
CA ARG A 177 15.52 1.38 -24.74
C ARG A 177 14.98 0.51 -23.57
N GLY A 178 15.73 0.36 -22.47
CA GLY A 178 15.40 -0.63 -21.43
C GLY A 178 14.19 -0.29 -20.55
N ALA A 179 13.98 1.00 -20.22
CA ALA A 179 12.82 1.43 -19.43
C ALA A 179 11.60 1.76 -20.32
N GLN A 180 11.83 2.14 -21.58
CA GLN A 180 10.79 2.65 -22.48
C GLN A 180 9.96 1.56 -23.16
N GLU A 181 10.51 0.35 -23.41
CA GLU A 181 9.71 -0.77 -23.96
C GLU A 181 8.55 -1.17 -23.06
N SER A 182 8.74 -1.06 -21.74
CA SER A 182 7.68 -1.36 -20.77
C SER A 182 6.54 -0.34 -20.73
N PHE A 183 6.67 0.84 -21.36
CA PHE A 183 5.56 1.80 -21.50
C PHE A 183 4.84 1.69 -22.85
N LYS A 184 5.30 0.80 -23.74
CA LYS A 184 4.65 0.58 -25.03
C LYS A 184 3.20 0.16 -24.78
N PHE A 185 2.27 0.75 -25.53
CA PHE A 185 0.82 0.51 -25.39
C PHE A 185 0.18 0.98 -24.09
N LEU A 186 0.84 1.86 -23.30
CA LEU A 186 0.25 2.40 -22.07
C LEU A 186 -0.19 3.85 -22.26
N ARG A 187 -1.49 4.07 -22.42
CA ARG A 187 -2.09 5.40 -22.53
C ARG A 187 -2.30 6.01 -21.13
N PRO A 188 -1.81 7.24 -20.85
CA PRO A 188 -2.05 7.90 -19.56
C PRO A 188 -3.55 8.09 -19.29
N ILE A 189 -3.97 7.82 -18.06
CA ILE A 189 -5.34 8.03 -17.58
C ILE A 189 -5.32 8.56 -16.14
N THR A 190 -6.48 9.01 -15.64
CA THR A 190 -6.61 9.35 -14.22
C THR A 190 -6.57 8.09 -13.36
N ARG A 191 -6.14 8.23 -12.11
CA ARG A 191 -6.09 7.10 -11.17
C ARG A 191 -7.47 6.49 -10.90
N GLY A 192 -8.52 7.31 -10.79
CA GLY A 192 -9.91 6.82 -10.70
C GLY A 192 -10.35 6.02 -11.93
N ALA A 193 -9.93 6.41 -13.14
CA ALA A 193 -10.22 5.63 -14.35
C ALA A 193 -9.48 4.28 -14.35
N ALA A 194 -8.29 4.19 -13.74
CA ALA A 194 -7.54 2.95 -13.64
C ALA A 194 -8.22 1.90 -12.75
N TYR A 195 -8.82 2.34 -11.64
CA TYR A 195 -9.67 1.47 -10.81
C TYR A 195 -11.02 1.15 -11.46
N GLY A 196 -11.43 1.91 -12.48
CA GLY A 196 -12.59 1.62 -13.31
C GLY A 196 -12.37 0.50 -14.33
N ALA A 197 -11.12 0.11 -14.59
CA ALA A 197 -10.80 -1.00 -15.50
C ALA A 197 -11.27 -2.36 -14.94
N ASP A 198 -11.38 -3.37 -15.80
CA ASP A 198 -11.75 -4.74 -15.41
C ASP A 198 -10.64 -5.38 -14.57
N ILE A 199 -9.38 -5.16 -14.96
CA ILE A 199 -8.18 -5.58 -14.25
C ILE A 199 -7.26 -4.39 -14.01
N THR A 200 -6.75 -4.24 -12.79
CA THR A 200 -5.80 -3.19 -12.41
C THR A 200 -4.54 -3.84 -11.85
N TYR A 201 -3.40 -3.62 -12.49
CA TYR A 201 -2.08 -3.99 -11.97
C TYR A 201 -1.49 -2.85 -11.16
N GLY A 202 -0.73 -3.19 -10.12
CA GLY A 202 -0.06 -2.20 -9.26
C GLY A 202 0.87 -2.87 -8.26
N THR A 203 1.52 -2.05 -7.45
CA THR A 203 2.26 -2.54 -6.28
C THR A 203 1.37 -2.52 -5.05
N ASN A 204 1.72 -3.34 -4.07
CA ASN A 204 1.12 -3.34 -2.73
C ASN A 204 1.08 -1.92 -2.12
N ASN A 205 2.15 -1.15 -2.30
CA ASN A 205 2.28 0.22 -1.82
C ASN A 205 1.28 1.15 -2.51
N GLU A 206 1.18 1.12 -3.83
CA GLU A 206 0.26 2.00 -4.57
C GLU A 206 -1.20 1.73 -4.18
N PHE A 207 -1.59 0.46 -4.10
CA PHE A 207 -2.92 0.07 -3.65
C PHE A 207 -3.21 0.50 -2.20
N GLY A 208 -2.27 0.28 -1.28
CA GLY A 208 -2.46 0.65 0.12
C GLY A 208 -2.45 2.17 0.36
N PHE A 209 -1.59 2.92 -0.34
CA PHE A 209 -1.57 4.37 -0.24
C PHE A 209 -2.81 5.03 -0.84
N ASP A 210 -3.37 4.49 -1.92
CA ASP A 210 -4.66 4.95 -2.44
C ASP A 210 -5.78 4.75 -1.43
N TYR A 211 -5.81 3.61 -0.76
CA TYR A 211 -6.77 3.37 0.32
C TYR A 211 -6.60 4.40 1.45
N LEU A 212 -5.37 4.67 1.89
CA LEU A 212 -5.13 5.69 2.92
C LEU A 212 -5.56 7.09 2.45
N ARG A 213 -5.25 7.47 1.21
CA ARG A 213 -5.66 8.75 0.59
C ARG A 213 -7.19 8.88 0.50
N ASP A 214 -7.89 7.82 0.11
CA ASP A 214 -9.35 7.81 0.00
C ASP A 214 -10.05 8.02 1.35
N ASN A 215 -9.42 7.61 2.46
CA ASN A 215 -9.93 7.83 3.82
C ASN A 215 -9.61 9.23 4.38
N MET A 216 -8.71 9.97 3.73
CA MET A 216 -8.42 11.38 4.05
C MET A 216 -9.14 12.35 3.11
N ALA A 217 -9.78 11.86 2.05
CA ALA A 217 -10.53 12.66 1.10
C ALA A 217 -11.69 13.41 1.78
N LEU A 218 -11.82 14.71 1.47
CA LEU A 218 -12.88 15.56 2.03
C LEU A 218 -14.24 15.26 1.38
N GLU A 219 -14.21 14.84 0.11
CA GLU A 219 -15.41 14.54 -0.67
C GLU A 219 -15.35 13.13 -1.26
N ALA A 220 -16.50 12.46 -1.35
CA ALA A 220 -16.59 11.13 -1.93
C ALA A 220 -16.11 11.07 -3.40
N ALA A 221 -16.26 12.17 -4.15
CA ALA A 221 -15.84 12.27 -5.55
C ALA A 221 -14.30 12.29 -5.73
N GLN A 222 -13.54 12.56 -4.67
CA GLN A 222 -12.08 12.55 -4.69
C GLN A 222 -11.50 11.14 -4.49
N ARG A 223 -12.32 10.17 -4.07
CA ARG A 223 -11.89 8.79 -3.87
C ARG A 223 -11.63 8.12 -5.21
N VAL A 224 -10.53 7.38 -5.29
CA VAL A 224 -10.12 6.71 -6.53
C VAL A 224 -10.44 5.22 -6.54
N GLN A 225 -10.47 4.55 -5.38
CA GLN A 225 -10.75 3.13 -5.31
C GLN A 225 -12.26 2.85 -5.38
N ARG A 226 -12.58 1.72 -6.01
CA ARG A 226 -13.88 1.05 -5.84
C ARG A 226 -13.82 0.00 -4.73
N LYS A 227 -14.95 -0.65 -4.47
CA LYS A 227 -15.04 -1.73 -3.47
C LYS A 227 -14.04 -2.86 -3.77
N LEU A 228 -13.25 -3.24 -2.76
CA LEU A 228 -12.23 -4.29 -2.87
C LEU A 228 -12.87 -5.67 -3.07
N ASN A 229 -12.71 -6.23 -4.27
CA ASN A 229 -13.39 -7.46 -4.69
C ASN A 229 -12.46 -8.67 -4.71
N PHE A 230 -11.48 -8.70 -5.63
CA PHE A 230 -10.55 -9.82 -5.74
C PHE A 230 -9.12 -9.30 -5.94
N ALA A 231 -8.18 -9.82 -5.16
CA ALA A 231 -6.75 -9.58 -5.33
C ALA A 231 -5.99 -10.89 -5.61
N ILE A 232 -5.07 -10.82 -6.57
CA ILE A 232 -4.04 -11.84 -6.83
C ILE A 232 -2.71 -11.21 -6.48
N VAL A 233 -2.02 -11.75 -5.48
CA VAL A 233 -0.72 -11.25 -5.01
C VAL A 233 0.40 -12.11 -5.60
N ASP A 234 1.22 -11.56 -6.48
CA ASP A 234 2.45 -12.20 -6.95
C ASP A 234 3.56 -12.05 -5.92
N GLU A 235 4.41 -13.06 -5.80
CA GLU A 235 5.39 -13.22 -4.71
C GLU A 235 4.76 -12.93 -3.33
N VAL A 236 3.69 -13.68 -3.04
CA VAL A 236 2.83 -13.46 -1.86
C VAL A 236 3.58 -13.58 -0.52
N ASP A 237 4.60 -14.41 -0.44
CA ASP A 237 5.54 -14.50 0.69
C ASP A 237 6.28 -13.17 0.88
N ASN A 238 6.86 -12.63 -0.19
CA ASN A 238 7.54 -11.35 -0.10
C ASN A 238 6.59 -10.20 0.34
N ILE A 239 5.38 -10.13 -0.22
CA ILE A 239 4.46 -9.02 0.08
C ILE A 239 3.76 -9.17 1.44
N LEU A 240 3.25 -10.36 1.77
CA LEU A 240 2.42 -10.55 2.97
C LEU A 240 3.23 -10.93 4.22
N ILE A 241 4.50 -11.31 4.07
CA ILE A 241 5.37 -11.72 5.19
C ILE A 241 6.55 -10.76 5.34
N ASP A 242 7.37 -10.58 4.30
CA ASP A 242 8.57 -9.74 4.41
C ASP A 242 8.24 -8.24 4.46
N GLU A 243 7.52 -7.73 3.46
CA GLU A 243 7.18 -6.30 3.37
C GLU A 243 6.12 -5.89 4.40
N ALA A 244 5.28 -6.84 4.82
CA ALA A 244 4.21 -6.59 5.76
C ALA A 244 4.67 -6.38 7.22
N ARG A 245 5.99 -6.41 7.48
CA ARG A 245 6.58 -6.10 8.80
C ARG A 245 6.49 -4.61 9.14
N THR A 246 6.48 -3.74 8.14
CA THR A 246 6.34 -2.30 8.33
C THR A 246 4.98 -1.82 7.81
N PRO A 247 4.21 -1.04 8.61
CA PRO A 247 2.96 -0.49 8.14
C PRO A 247 3.18 0.56 7.05
N LEU A 248 2.18 0.73 6.19
CA LEU A 248 2.09 1.87 5.28
C LEU A 248 1.69 3.10 6.08
N ILE A 249 2.46 4.18 5.94
CA ILE A 249 2.27 5.43 6.69
C ILE A 249 2.25 6.61 5.73
N ILE A 250 1.18 7.40 5.77
CA ILE A 250 1.19 8.76 5.21
C ILE A 250 1.60 9.70 6.32
N SER A 251 2.71 10.39 6.11
CA SER A 251 3.19 11.42 7.01
C SER A 251 3.52 12.70 6.24
N GLY A 252 3.50 13.83 6.93
CA GLY A 252 3.90 15.10 6.34
C GLY A 252 4.46 16.05 7.39
N PRO A 253 5.07 17.16 6.94
CA PRO A 253 5.68 18.11 7.85
C PRO A 253 4.61 18.70 8.77
N ALA A 254 4.91 18.79 10.06
CA ALA A 254 4.13 19.64 10.95
C ALA A 254 4.18 21.09 10.43
N GLU A 255 3.01 21.72 10.23
CA GLU A 255 2.87 23.14 9.86
C GLU A 255 3.10 24.08 11.07
N GLU A 256 3.86 23.64 12.08
CA GLU A 256 4.15 24.48 13.23
C GLU A 256 5.03 25.67 12.82
N PRO A 257 4.68 26.91 13.19
CA PRO A 257 5.54 28.05 12.92
C PRO A 257 6.78 27.96 13.81
N VAL A 258 7.87 27.44 13.23
CA VAL A 258 9.21 27.35 13.83
C VAL A 258 9.63 28.67 14.52
N GLN A 259 9.14 29.80 14.01
CA GLN A 259 9.38 31.13 14.58
C GLN A 259 8.83 31.30 16.00
N HIS A 260 7.70 30.70 16.36
CA HIS A 260 7.13 30.83 17.71
C HIS A 260 8.02 30.19 18.76
N TYR A 261 8.59 29.01 18.49
CA TYR A 261 9.57 28.39 19.39
C TYR A 261 10.75 29.31 19.68
N TYR A 262 11.37 29.92 18.65
CA TYR A 262 12.48 30.85 18.86
C TYR A 262 12.06 32.13 19.60
N THR A 263 10.86 32.64 19.33
CA THR A 263 10.33 33.83 20.02
C THR A 263 10.14 33.53 21.50
N PHE A 264 9.42 32.47 21.84
CA PHE A 264 9.08 32.17 23.23
C PHE A 264 10.28 31.62 24.01
N ALA A 265 11.22 30.90 23.37
CA ALA A 265 12.48 30.51 24.01
C ALA A 265 13.33 31.72 24.45
N LYS A 266 13.24 32.87 23.77
CA LYS A 266 13.91 34.12 24.17
C LYS A 266 13.16 34.88 25.27
N LEU A 267 11.85 34.65 25.42
CA LEU A 267 11.00 35.36 26.37
C LEU A 267 10.86 34.61 27.70
N ALA A 268 10.74 33.28 27.66
CA ALA A 268 10.54 32.44 28.84
C ALA A 268 11.57 32.67 29.96
N PRO A 269 12.88 32.86 29.70
CA PRO A 269 13.87 33.13 30.76
C PRO A 269 13.66 34.45 31.51
N ARG A 270 12.82 35.36 30.99
CA ARG A 270 12.53 36.65 31.62
C ARG A 270 11.42 36.59 32.67
N LEU A 271 10.66 35.50 32.70
CA LEU A 271 9.60 35.30 33.69
C LEU A 271 10.19 34.91 35.05
N GLN A 272 9.59 35.41 36.11
CA GLN A 272 10.03 35.19 37.49
C GLN A 272 9.13 34.18 38.23
N LEU A 273 9.75 33.27 38.98
CA LEU A 273 9.05 32.30 39.82
C LEU A 273 8.26 33.03 40.93
N GLU A 274 7.08 32.52 41.26
CA GLU A 274 6.10 33.08 42.22
C GLU A 274 5.43 34.41 41.81
N GLU A 275 5.99 35.15 40.85
CA GLU A 275 5.35 36.35 40.29
C GLU A 275 4.63 36.04 38.98
N ASP A 276 5.36 35.45 38.03
CA ASP A 276 4.90 35.24 36.65
C ASP A 276 4.42 33.82 36.39
N TYR A 277 4.91 32.86 37.17
CA TYR A 277 4.48 31.48 37.12
C TYR A 277 4.72 30.80 38.45
N THR A 278 3.98 29.72 38.69
CA THR A 278 4.11 28.86 39.87
C THR A 278 4.43 27.43 39.42
N ILE A 279 5.08 26.67 40.29
CA ILE A 279 5.34 25.25 40.08
C ILE A 279 4.60 24.48 41.18
N ASP A 280 3.72 23.57 40.80
CA ASP A 280 3.04 22.70 41.77
C ASP A 280 4.07 21.73 42.39
N ASP A 281 4.21 21.77 43.71
CA ASP A 281 5.23 20.97 44.41
C ASP A 281 5.05 19.46 44.24
N ARG A 282 3.81 19.00 44.03
CA ARG A 282 3.45 17.58 43.92
C ARG A 282 3.51 17.07 42.48
N THR A 283 2.93 17.81 41.54
CA THR A 283 2.81 17.39 40.13
C THR A 283 3.95 17.90 39.27
N LYS A 284 4.73 18.88 39.75
CA LYS A 284 5.72 19.63 38.98
C LYS A 284 5.14 20.34 37.75
N ALA A 285 3.81 20.51 37.70
CA ALA A 285 3.16 21.29 36.67
C ALA A 285 3.52 22.76 36.82
N ILE A 286 3.90 23.38 35.70
CA ILE A 286 4.19 24.82 35.64
C ILE A 286 2.92 25.51 35.16
N SER A 287 2.51 26.57 35.84
CA SER A 287 1.32 27.34 35.48
C SER A 287 1.65 28.83 35.48
N LEU A 288 1.27 29.53 34.41
CA LEU A 288 1.43 30.98 34.34
C LEU A 288 0.44 31.68 35.29
N SER A 289 0.89 32.74 35.94
CA SER A 289 0.03 33.66 36.67
C SER A 289 -0.63 34.65 35.71
N GLN A 290 -1.60 35.42 36.20
CA GLN A 290 -2.20 36.52 35.43
C GLN A 290 -1.15 37.57 35.02
N GLU A 291 -0.14 37.83 35.86
CA GLU A 291 0.94 38.76 35.52
C GLU A 291 1.86 38.18 34.44
N GLY A 292 2.17 36.88 34.52
CA GLY A 292 2.97 36.18 33.50
C GLY A 292 2.27 36.13 32.14
N ILE A 293 0.96 35.89 32.12
CA ILE A 293 0.11 35.98 30.92
C ILE A 293 0.21 37.40 30.34
N GLY A 294 -0.03 38.43 31.15
CA GLY A 294 0.04 39.82 30.70
C GLY A 294 1.43 40.26 30.21
N LYS A 295 2.51 39.75 30.80
CA LYS A 295 3.88 39.96 30.28
C LYS A 295 4.08 39.28 28.93
N MET A 296 3.64 38.03 28.77
CA MET A 296 3.76 37.29 27.52
C MET A 296 2.96 37.93 26.38
N GLU A 297 1.73 38.39 26.63
CA GLU A 297 0.90 39.15 25.69
C GLU A 297 1.63 40.41 25.20
N ARG A 298 2.11 41.23 26.14
CA ARG A 298 2.84 42.47 25.84
C ARG A 298 4.12 42.22 25.03
N TRP A 299 4.91 41.21 25.39
CA TRP A 299 6.18 40.93 24.72
C TRP A 299 6.02 40.27 23.35
N SER A 300 5.02 39.40 23.22
CA SER A 300 4.69 38.75 21.94
C SER A 300 3.88 39.66 21.01
N LYS A 301 3.40 40.80 21.51
CA LYS A 301 2.51 41.75 20.80
C LYS A 301 1.21 41.09 20.35
N VAL A 302 0.76 40.13 21.13
CA VAL A 302 -0.52 39.44 20.96
C VAL A 302 -1.53 40.16 21.84
N GLY A 303 -2.79 40.20 21.43
CA GLY A 303 -3.89 40.65 22.28
C GLY A 303 -4.12 39.68 23.43
N ASN A 304 -5.37 39.23 23.62
CA ASN A 304 -5.64 38.19 24.61
C ASN A 304 -5.15 36.81 24.10
N LEU A 305 -4.28 36.15 24.86
CA LEU A 305 -3.74 34.82 24.52
C LEU A 305 -4.82 33.74 24.45
N TYR A 306 -5.93 33.92 25.17
CA TYR A 306 -7.03 32.96 25.24
C TYR A 306 -8.14 33.23 24.22
N ASP A 307 -7.97 34.22 23.33
CA ASP A 307 -8.88 34.37 22.20
C ASP A 307 -8.70 33.20 21.21
N PRO A 308 -9.76 32.75 20.50
CA PRO A 308 -9.70 31.61 19.57
C PRO A 308 -8.60 31.71 18.52
N GLU A 309 -8.24 32.93 18.10
CA GLU A 309 -7.19 33.19 17.12
C GLU A 309 -5.77 32.96 17.68
N ASN A 310 -5.58 33.13 18.99
CA ASN A 310 -4.27 33.11 19.66
C ASN A 310 -4.04 31.87 20.53
N PHE A 311 -5.08 31.07 20.79
CA PHE A 311 -5.03 29.94 21.71
C PHE A 311 -3.89 28.95 21.42
N HIS A 312 -3.54 28.77 20.14
CA HIS A 312 -2.41 27.94 19.71
C HIS A 312 -1.05 28.41 20.25
N LEU A 313 -0.89 29.70 20.57
CA LEU A 313 0.35 30.28 21.13
C LEU A 313 0.61 29.85 22.57
N VAL A 314 -0.43 29.53 23.32
CA VAL A 314 -0.32 29.07 24.72
C VAL A 314 0.57 27.83 24.80
N HIS A 315 0.38 26.88 23.88
CA HIS A 315 1.18 25.66 23.81
C HIS A 315 2.68 25.94 23.63
N TYR A 316 3.06 26.89 22.75
CA TYR A 316 4.46 27.26 22.57
C TYR A 316 5.06 27.96 23.79
N ILE A 317 4.26 28.79 24.49
CA ILE A 317 4.70 29.48 25.71
C ILE A 317 4.94 28.46 26.83
N GLU A 318 4.00 27.55 27.06
CA GLU A 318 4.11 26.50 28.06
C GLU A 318 5.32 25.60 27.79
N ASN A 319 5.53 25.18 26.54
CA ASN A 319 6.70 24.39 26.15
C ASN A 319 8.02 25.14 26.32
N ALA A 320 8.09 26.42 25.95
CA ALA A 320 9.28 27.24 26.17
C ALA A 320 9.60 27.40 27.67
N LEU A 321 8.57 27.59 28.49
CA LEU A 321 8.72 27.71 29.94
C LEU A 321 9.15 26.39 30.57
N ASN A 322 8.53 25.28 30.16
CA ASN A 322 8.89 23.93 30.58
C ASN A 322 10.33 23.57 30.18
N ALA A 323 10.72 23.81 28.92
CA ALA A 323 12.09 23.64 28.44
C ALA A 323 13.09 24.50 29.23
N ASN A 324 12.72 25.74 29.59
CA ASN A 324 13.58 26.62 30.36
C ASN A 324 13.83 26.09 31.78
N ILE A 325 12.77 25.64 32.46
CA ILE A 325 12.78 25.29 33.89
C ILE A 325 13.20 23.84 34.13
N THR A 326 12.61 22.88 33.41
CA THR A 326 12.75 21.45 33.73
C THR A 326 13.84 20.74 32.95
N LYS A 327 14.32 21.34 31.84
CA LYS A 327 15.35 20.74 30.98
C LYS A 327 16.64 21.51 31.13
N LEU A 328 17.58 20.96 31.89
CA LEU A 328 18.88 21.56 32.15
C LEU A 328 19.96 20.90 31.29
N ARG A 329 20.77 21.74 30.64
CA ARG A 329 21.93 21.30 29.88
C ARG A 329 22.94 20.61 30.81
N ASP A 330 23.57 19.55 30.30
CA ASP A 330 24.53 18.68 31.00
C ASP A 330 23.93 17.91 32.19
N LYS A 331 22.59 17.87 32.29
CA LYS A 331 21.85 17.04 33.25
C LYS A 331 20.75 16.23 32.55
N ASP A 332 19.81 16.91 31.91
CA ASP A 332 18.66 16.29 31.22
C ASP A 332 18.95 16.03 29.74
N TYR A 333 19.88 16.79 29.16
CA TYR A 333 20.37 16.63 27.79
C TYR A 333 21.77 17.21 27.62
N VAL A 334 22.41 16.85 26.51
CA VAL A 334 23.64 17.48 26.01
C VAL A 334 23.44 17.99 24.59
N VAL A 335 24.24 18.97 24.18
CA VAL A 335 24.29 19.43 22.79
C VAL A 335 25.52 18.85 22.12
N LYS A 336 25.33 18.00 21.11
CA LYS A 336 26.41 17.34 20.37
C LYS A 336 26.16 17.48 18.87
N GLU A 337 27.18 17.92 18.13
CA GLU A 337 27.10 18.08 16.66
C GLU A 337 25.93 18.96 16.17
N GLY A 338 25.49 19.90 17.01
CA GLY A 338 24.35 20.78 16.70
C GLY A 338 22.98 20.17 16.99
N GLU A 339 22.91 19.02 17.66
CA GLU A 339 21.67 18.33 18.05
C GLU A 339 21.54 18.18 19.57
N VAL A 340 20.29 18.15 20.04
CA VAL A 340 19.95 17.86 21.44
C VAL A 340 19.88 16.35 21.62
N VAL A 341 20.67 15.80 22.56
CA VAL A 341 20.67 14.38 22.90
C VAL A 341 20.23 14.20 24.35
N ILE A 342 19.15 13.44 24.55
CA ILE A 342 18.57 13.19 25.88
C ILE A 342 19.55 12.36 26.72
N VAL A 343 19.70 12.74 28.00
CA VAL A 343 20.43 11.97 29.01
C VAL A 343 19.41 11.20 29.85
N ASP A 344 19.62 9.90 29.98
CA ASP A 344 18.79 9.06 30.84
C ASP A 344 19.00 9.42 32.32
N GLU A 345 17.93 9.76 33.04
CA GLU A 345 18.01 10.25 34.42
C GLU A 345 18.56 9.21 35.41
N PHE A 346 18.35 7.91 35.14
CA PHE A 346 18.78 6.84 36.04
C PHE A 346 20.20 6.37 35.75
N THR A 347 20.59 6.33 34.48
CA THR A 347 21.84 5.70 34.04
C THR A 347 22.89 6.68 33.53
N GLY A 348 22.52 7.93 33.28
CA GLY A 348 23.38 8.93 32.65
C GLY A 348 23.76 8.63 31.20
N ARG A 349 23.13 7.60 30.58
CA ARG A 349 23.42 7.21 29.20
C ARG A 349 22.79 8.19 28.22
N LEU A 350 23.52 8.51 27.17
CA LEU A 350 23.01 9.28 26.04
C LEU A 350 22.04 8.43 25.22
N GLN A 351 20.90 9.02 24.87
CA GLN A 351 19.84 8.38 24.08
C GLN A 351 19.71 9.08 22.71
N PRO A 352 20.67 8.87 21.79
CA PRO A 352 20.60 9.45 20.45
C PRO A 352 19.36 8.95 19.71
N GLY A 353 18.71 9.84 18.96
CA GLY A 353 17.47 9.56 18.23
C GLY A 353 16.18 9.61 19.05
N ARG A 354 16.26 9.64 20.39
CA ARG A 354 15.08 9.86 21.24
C ARG A 354 14.76 11.35 21.32
N ARG A 355 13.50 11.71 21.12
CA ARG A 355 12.97 13.07 21.27
C ARG A 355 11.92 13.11 22.39
N TRP A 356 11.73 14.27 23.01
CA TRP A 356 10.58 14.49 23.90
C TRP A 356 9.35 14.80 23.04
N SER A 357 8.18 14.36 23.48
CA SER A 357 6.91 14.55 22.76
C SER A 357 6.37 15.97 22.90
N ASP A 358 5.31 16.27 22.13
CA ASP A 358 4.43 17.43 22.31
C ASP A 358 5.17 18.77 22.20
N GLY A 359 6.08 18.90 21.23
CA GLY A 359 6.80 20.15 20.96
C GLY A 359 7.93 20.50 21.94
N LEU A 360 8.09 19.76 23.03
CA LEU A 360 9.09 20.07 24.05
C LEU A 360 10.54 19.98 23.53
N HIS A 361 10.82 19.05 22.61
CA HIS A 361 12.18 18.91 22.05
C HIS A 361 12.56 20.10 21.17
N GLN A 362 11.62 20.60 20.38
CA GLN A 362 11.74 21.80 19.56
C GLN A 362 11.95 23.03 20.43
N ALA A 363 11.25 23.11 21.58
CA ALA A 363 11.46 24.19 22.55
C ALA A 363 12.87 24.16 23.17
N VAL A 364 13.44 22.97 23.44
CA VAL A 364 14.83 22.84 23.91
C VAL A 364 15.84 23.15 22.80
N GLU A 365 15.61 22.69 21.57
CA GLU A 365 16.42 23.07 20.39
C GLU A 365 16.43 24.60 20.22
N ALA A 366 15.27 25.26 20.37
CA ALA A 366 15.13 26.71 20.30
C ALA A 366 15.83 27.44 21.46
N LYS A 367 15.73 26.90 22.69
CA LYS A 367 16.42 27.39 23.89
C LYS A 367 17.93 27.42 23.70
N GLU A 368 18.49 26.40 23.06
CA GLU A 368 19.93 26.32 22.76
C GLU A 368 20.34 27.05 21.46
N GLY A 369 19.39 27.67 20.76
CA GLY A 369 19.63 28.38 19.50
C GLY A 369 19.99 27.46 18.32
N LEU A 370 19.63 26.18 18.39
CA LEU A 370 19.88 25.18 17.36
C LEU A 370 18.81 25.24 16.28
N LYS A 371 19.08 24.63 15.11
CA LYS A 371 18.09 24.49 14.04
C LYS A 371 17.02 23.50 14.46
N ILE A 372 15.78 23.96 14.59
CA ILE A 372 14.65 23.10 14.98
C ILE A 372 14.39 22.07 13.88
N GLN A 373 14.35 20.80 14.26
CA GLN A 373 13.92 19.73 13.36
C GLN A 373 12.38 19.66 13.40
N ARG A 374 11.74 19.75 12.22
CA ARG A 374 10.28 19.62 12.14
C ARG A 374 9.90 18.18 12.43
N GLU A 375 8.91 17.99 13.29
CA GLU A 375 8.29 16.68 13.43
C GLU A 375 7.50 16.32 12.19
N SER A 376 7.49 15.03 11.87
CA SER A 376 6.60 14.47 10.87
C SER A 376 5.33 14.02 11.60
N ILE A 377 4.18 14.54 11.19
CA ILE A 377 2.89 14.08 11.71
C ILE A 377 2.44 12.90 10.85
N THR A 378 2.02 11.83 11.51
CA THR A 378 1.40 10.69 10.83
C THR A 378 -0.09 10.97 10.65
N TYR A 379 -0.53 11.10 9.40
CA TYR A 379 -1.94 11.35 9.05
C TYR A 379 -2.76 10.06 9.00
N ALA A 380 -2.18 8.99 8.45
CA ALA A 380 -2.88 7.72 8.28
C ALA A 380 -1.90 6.55 8.29
N THR A 381 -2.34 5.41 8.80
CA THR A 381 -1.54 4.18 8.86
C THR A 381 -2.39 2.93 8.66
N ILE A 382 -1.86 1.93 7.95
CA ILE A 382 -2.45 0.59 7.83
C ILE A 382 -1.35 -0.46 7.64
N THR A 383 -1.52 -1.64 8.21
CA THR A 383 -0.63 -2.78 7.90
C THR A 383 -1.08 -3.46 6.60
N LEU A 384 -0.14 -4.02 5.83
CA LEU A 384 -0.49 -4.73 4.60
C LEU A 384 -1.45 -5.90 4.87
N GLN A 385 -1.28 -6.63 5.98
CA GLN A 385 -2.19 -7.72 6.35
C GLN A 385 -3.62 -7.21 6.55
N ASN A 386 -3.81 -6.07 7.24
CA ASN A 386 -5.14 -5.51 7.45
C ASN A 386 -5.74 -4.99 6.15
N TYR A 387 -4.94 -4.39 5.27
CA TYR A 387 -5.40 -3.94 3.95
C TYR A 387 -5.89 -5.13 3.09
N PHE A 388 -5.09 -6.18 2.97
CA PHE A 388 -5.44 -7.34 2.14
C PHE A 388 -6.61 -8.16 2.69
N ARG A 389 -6.81 -8.18 4.02
CA ARG A 389 -7.99 -8.78 4.65
C ARG A 389 -9.32 -8.11 4.27
N MET A 390 -9.29 -6.89 3.72
CA MET A 390 -10.51 -6.18 3.29
C MET A 390 -11.07 -6.67 1.94
N TYR A 391 -10.30 -7.43 1.16
CA TYR A 391 -10.77 -7.97 -0.11
C TYR A 391 -11.79 -9.08 0.13
N LYS A 392 -12.87 -9.10 -0.67
CA LYS A 392 -13.86 -10.18 -0.64
C LYS A 392 -13.22 -11.55 -0.94
N LYS A 393 -12.22 -11.59 -1.82
CA LYS A 393 -11.39 -12.76 -2.08
C LYS A 393 -9.94 -12.34 -2.24
N LEU A 394 -9.03 -13.11 -1.65
CA LEU A 394 -7.59 -12.92 -1.74
C LEU A 394 -6.96 -14.22 -2.20
N SER A 395 -5.99 -14.15 -3.11
CA SER A 395 -5.19 -15.28 -3.57
C SER A 395 -3.76 -14.83 -3.78
N GLY A 396 -2.83 -15.78 -3.89
CA GLY A 396 -1.44 -15.47 -4.13
C GLY A 396 -0.70 -16.54 -4.89
N MET A 397 0.46 -16.20 -5.42
CA MET A 397 1.36 -17.14 -6.08
C MET A 397 2.80 -16.80 -5.69
N THR A 398 3.63 -17.83 -5.55
CA THR A 398 5.06 -17.68 -5.22
C THR A 398 5.80 -18.99 -5.54
N GLY A 399 7.12 -18.94 -5.60
CA GLY A 399 7.95 -20.16 -5.64
C GLY A 399 8.16 -20.84 -4.28
N THR A 400 7.83 -20.17 -3.17
CA THR A 400 8.33 -20.51 -1.83
C THR A 400 7.29 -20.35 -0.70
N ALA A 401 6.07 -20.88 -0.89
CA ALA A 401 4.99 -20.72 0.12
C ALA A 401 5.03 -21.75 1.26
N PHE A 402 5.38 -23.00 0.97
CA PHE A 402 5.15 -24.13 1.87
C PHE A 402 5.94 -24.01 3.18
N THR A 403 7.12 -23.40 3.14
CA THR A 403 7.94 -23.15 4.32
C THR A 403 7.30 -22.17 5.30
N GLU A 404 6.41 -21.30 4.81
CA GLU A 404 5.72 -20.27 5.58
C GLU A 404 4.20 -20.48 5.63
N ALA A 405 3.74 -21.71 5.34
CA ALA A 405 2.32 -22.06 5.26
C ALA A 405 1.53 -21.69 6.53
N ASP A 406 2.15 -21.80 7.70
CA ASP A 406 1.54 -21.45 8.99
C ASP A 406 1.27 -19.94 9.14
N GLU A 407 2.02 -19.07 8.45
CA GLU A 407 1.81 -17.61 8.50
C GLU A 407 0.63 -17.15 7.63
N PHE A 408 0.23 -17.97 6.66
CA PHE A 408 -0.92 -17.68 5.78
C PHE A 408 -2.26 -18.20 6.34
N MET A 409 -2.26 -18.99 7.43
CA MET A 409 -3.46 -19.61 8.02
C MET A 409 -4.26 -18.71 8.96
#